data_AF-X1AK79-F1
#
_entry.id   AF-X1AK79-F1
#
_cell.length_a   1.000
_cell.length_b   1.000
_cell.length_c   1.000
_cell.angle_alpha   90.00
_cell.angle_beta   90.00
_cell.angle_gamma   90.00
#
_symmetry.space_group_name_H-M   'P 1'
#
loop_
_entity.id
_entity.type
_entity.pdbx_description
1 polymer ?
#
loop_
_entity_poly.entity_id
_entity_poly.type
_entity_poly.pdbx_seq_one_letter_code
_entity_poly.pdbx_strand_id
1 'polypeptide(L)'
;MGGRRLSREMALKVLFQIDLVSTNIEETLKYTFGNGKFSDEVKEFTLILVKGVMSNLSEIDKAINNYTNNWSLERITNIDRNILRMAIYEILYLKNIPKSVSINEAVELAKKYGTK
;
A
#
# COMPACT_ATOMS: atom_id res chain seq x y z
N MET A 1 10.61 -16.09 -3.30
CA MET A 1 10.04 -15.57 -2.03
C MET A 1 10.16 -14.05 -1.85
N GLY A 2 11.19 -13.37 -2.40
CA GLY A 2 11.37 -11.91 -2.23
C GLY A 2 10.48 -11.00 -3.10
N GLY A 3 9.88 -11.51 -4.18
CA GLY A 3 9.13 -10.69 -5.15
C GLY A 3 7.93 -9.97 -4.54
N ARG A 4 7.06 -10.69 -3.82
CA ARG A 4 5.85 -10.12 -3.20
C ARG A 4 6.15 -9.05 -2.15
N ARG A 5 7.20 -9.24 -1.35
CA ARG A 5 7.63 -8.24 -0.36
C ARG A 5 8.15 -6.98 -1.05
N LEU A 6 8.97 -7.13 -2.08
CA LEU A 6 9.45 -5.99 -2.86
C LEU A 6 8.28 -5.25 -3.53
N SER A 7 7.31 -5.96 -4.11
CA SER A 7 6.11 -5.33 -4.69
C SER A 7 5.33 -4.48 -3.69
N ARG A 8 5.16 -4.95 -2.44
CA ARG A 8 4.49 -4.17 -1.39
C ARG A 8 5.27 -2.91 -1.04
N GLU A 9 6.58 -3.00 -0.97
CA GLU A 9 7.43 -1.83 -0.75
C GLU A 9 7.33 -0.83 -1.90
N MET A 10 7.29 -1.30 -3.15
CA MET A 10 7.13 -0.44 -4.32
C MET A 10 5.73 0.18 -4.35
N ALA A 11 4.68 -0.59 -4.01
CA ALA A 11 3.31 -0.09 -3.93
C ALA A 11 3.17 0.99 -2.86
N LEU A 12 3.79 0.80 -1.69
CA LEU A 12 3.82 1.81 -0.62
C LEU A 12 4.45 3.12 -1.11
N LYS A 13 5.59 3.06 -1.81
CA LYS A 13 6.26 4.25 -2.36
C LYS A 13 5.37 5.00 -3.35
N VAL A 14 4.68 4.26 -4.24
CA VAL A 14 3.77 4.84 -5.24
C VAL A 14 2.57 5.49 -4.56
N LEU A 15 1.90 4.78 -3.64
CA LEU A 15 0.74 5.31 -2.91
C LEU A 15 1.11 6.54 -2.09
N PHE A 16 2.25 6.53 -1.40
CA PHE A 16 2.76 7.69 -0.67
C PHE A 16 2.99 8.90 -1.58
N GLN A 17 3.59 8.69 -2.76
CA GLN A 17 3.81 9.77 -3.73
C GLN A 17 2.50 10.35 -4.26
N ILE A 18 1.52 9.50 -4.58
CA ILE A 18 0.18 9.92 -5.01
C ILE A 18 -0.50 10.74 -3.92
N ASP A 19 -0.46 10.27 -2.68
CA ASP A 19 -1.10 10.92 -1.52
C ASP A 19 -0.43 12.26 -1.14
N LEU A 20 0.85 12.46 -1.52
CA LEU A 20 1.62 13.69 -1.25
C LEU A 20 1.51 14.74 -2.36
N VAL A 21 1.56 14.31 -3.63
CA VAL A 21 1.75 15.22 -4.79
C VAL A 21 0.51 15.26 -5.69
N SER A 22 -0.51 14.43 -5.44
CA SER A 22 -1.71 14.31 -6.29
C SER A 22 -1.38 14.02 -7.77
N THR A 23 -0.32 13.26 -8.01
CA THR A 23 0.17 12.91 -9.36
C THR A 23 -0.60 11.75 -9.97
N ASN A 24 -0.57 11.64 -11.30
CA ASN A 24 -1.15 10.52 -12.04
C ASN A 24 -0.42 9.20 -11.72
N ILE A 25 -1.18 8.13 -11.45
CA ILE A 25 -0.70 6.78 -11.14
C ILE A 25 0.33 6.26 -12.16
N GLU A 26 0.09 6.43 -13.46
CA GLU A 26 0.94 5.91 -14.52
C GLU A 26 2.31 6.58 -14.53
N GLU A 27 2.33 7.89 -14.33
CA GLU A 27 3.57 8.67 -14.25
C GLU A 27 4.37 8.29 -13.00
N THR A 28 3.70 8.16 -11.85
CA THR A 28 4.34 7.73 -10.60
C THR A 28 4.93 6.33 -10.72
N LEU A 29 4.21 5.39 -11.35
CA LEU A 29 4.72 4.03 -11.62
C LEU A 29 5.93 4.06 -12.57
N LYS A 30 5.85 4.85 -13.64
CA LYS A 30 6.96 5.00 -14.60
C LYS A 30 8.21 5.56 -13.92
N TYR A 31 8.07 6.58 -13.09
CA TYR A 31 9.19 7.14 -12.32
C TYR A 31 9.74 6.13 -11.32
N THR A 32 8.86 5.46 -10.57
CA THR A 32 9.22 4.48 -9.54
C THR A 32 9.99 3.29 -10.12
N PHE A 33 9.63 2.81 -11.31
CA PHE A 33 10.33 1.70 -11.97
C PHE A 33 11.46 2.14 -12.91
N GLY A 34 11.45 3.39 -13.38
CA GLY A 34 12.24 3.88 -14.51
C GLY A 34 13.76 3.75 -14.37
N ASN A 35 14.26 3.56 -13.15
CA ASN A 35 15.69 3.45 -12.86
C ASN A 35 16.13 2.05 -12.37
N GLY A 36 15.22 1.07 -12.26
CA GLY A 36 15.52 -0.23 -11.66
C GLY A 36 15.20 -1.43 -12.55
N LYS A 37 16.00 -2.51 -12.42
CA LYS A 37 15.70 -3.81 -13.01
C LYS A 37 14.74 -4.58 -12.09
N PHE A 38 13.45 -4.39 -12.28
CA PHE A 38 12.39 -5.14 -11.59
C PHE A 38 11.85 -6.24 -12.50
N SER A 39 11.60 -7.43 -11.95
CA SER A 39 10.90 -8.50 -12.67
C SER A 39 9.46 -8.11 -12.97
N ASP A 40 8.87 -8.73 -13.99
CA ASP A 40 7.48 -8.45 -14.37
C ASP A 40 6.50 -8.85 -13.27
N GLU A 41 6.77 -9.94 -12.54
CA GLU A 41 5.99 -10.33 -11.35
C GLU A 41 5.96 -9.21 -10.29
N VAL A 42 7.09 -8.53 -10.07
CA VAL A 42 7.16 -7.44 -9.09
C VAL A 42 6.30 -6.26 -9.55
N LYS A 43 6.42 -5.88 -10.82
CA LYS A 43 5.66 -4.77 -11.41
C LYS A 43 4.17 -5.05 -11.42
N GLU A 44 3.78 -6.26 -11.83
CA GLU A 44 2.38 -6.69 -11.90
C GLU A 44 1.73 -6.67 -10.53
N PHE A 45 2.37 -7.26 -9.51
CA PHE A 45 1.77 -7.25 -8.18
C PHE A 45 1.77 -5.87 -7.54
N THR A 46 2.78 -5.03 -7.80
CA THR A 46 2.75 -3.61 -7.40
C THR A 46 1.54 -2.90 -8.02
N LEU A 47 1.29 -3.11 -9.30
CA LEU A 47 0.17 -2.51 -10.03
C LEU A 47 -1.18 -2.96 -9.46
N ILE A 48 -1.33 -4.25 -9.14
CA ILE A 48 -2.53 -4.81 -8.50
C ILE A 48 -2.80 -4.09 -7.18
N LEU A 49 -1.79 -3.94 -6.32
CA LEU A 49 -1.95 -3.26 -5.03
C LEU A 49 -2.30 -1.79 -5.19
N VAL A 50 -1.56 -1.05 -6.03
CA VAL A 50 -1.79 0.40 -6.23
C VAL A 50 -3.18 0.66 -6.82
N LYS A 51 -3.53 0.01 -7.93
CA LYS A 51 -4.84 0.20 -8.56
C LYS A 51 -5.96 -0.26 -7.66
N GLY A 52 -5.78 -1.40 -6.99
CA GLY A 52 -6.74 -1.96 -6.06
C GLY A 52 -7.06 -1.04 -4.89
N VAL A 53 -6.03 -0.48 -4.25
CA VAL A 53 -6.22 0.53 -3.19
C VAL A 53 -6.94 1.76 -3.72
N MET A 54 -6.48 2.33 -4.84
CA MET A 54 -7.07 3.56 -5.39
C MET A 54 -8.53 3.38 -5.81
N SER A 55 -8.88 2.24 -6.43
CA SER A 55 -10.25 1.95 -6.85
C SER A 55 -11.22 1.71 -5.68
N ASN A 56 -10.71 1.30 -4.52
CA ASN A 56 -11.53 0.98 -3.35
C ASN A 56 -11.27 1.93 -2.17
N LEU A 57 -10.65 3.09 -2.43
CA LEU A 57 -10.11 3.98 -1.40
C LEU A 57 -11.15 4.38 -0.36
N SER A 58 -12.37 4.75 -0.81
CA SER A 58 -13.45 5.16 0.09
C SER A 58 -13.92 4.03 1.03
N GLU A 59 -14.03 2.80 0.52
CA GLU A 59 -14.43 1.64 1.32
C GLU A 59 -13.33 1.26 2.32
N ILE A 60 -12.07 1.27 1.87
CA ILE A 60 -10.90 1.00 2.69
C ILE A 60 -10.79 2.04 3.81
N ASP A 61 -10.89 3.33 3.49
CA ASP A 61 -10.79 4.42 4.46
C ASP A 61 -11.95 4.37 5.47
N LYS A 62 -13.16 4.01 5.03
CA LYS A 62 -14.28 3.75 5.93
C LYS A 62 -14.01 2.57 6.86
N ALA A 63 -13.45 1.48 6.34
CA ALA A 63 -13.08 0.32 7.15
C ALA A 63 -12.05 0.70 8.21
N ILE A 64 -11.03 1.50 7.88
CA ILE A 64 -10.05 1.99 8.85
C ILE A 64 -10.72 2.88 9.90
N ASN A 65 -11.54 3.85 9.48
CA ASN A 65 -12.22 4.77 10.38
C ASN A 65 -13.13 4.09 11.40
N ASN A 66 -13.75 2.96 11.05
CA ASN A 66 -14.58 2.18 11.98
C ASN A 66 -13.78 1.61 13.18
N TYR A 67 -12.45 1.51 13.07
CA TYR A 67 -11.57 0.99 14.11
C TYR A 67 -10.64 2.04 14.73
N THR A 68 -10.69 3.30 14.27
CA THR A 68 -9.93 4.42 14.84
C THR A 68 -10.83 5.25 15.74
N ASN A 69 -10.95 4.86 17.02
CA ASN A 69 -11.77 5.57 18.02
C ASN A 69 -11.30 7.02 18.20
N ASN A 70 -12.12 8.00 17.82
CA ASN A 70 -11.87 9.44 17.97
C ASN A 70 -10.56 9.96 17.32
N TRP A 71 -9.96 9.19 16.40
CA TRP A 71 -8.77 9.59 15.67
C TRP A 71 -9.09 9.64 14.18
N SER A 72 -9.02 10.82 13.56
CA SER A 72 -9.27 10.93 12.12
C SER A 72 -8.15 10.28 11.34
N LEU A 73 -8.49 9.60 10.24
CA LEU A 73 -7.53 9.00 9.32
C LEU A 73 -6.43 9.97 8.86
N GLU A 74 -6.77 11.26 8.75
CA GLU A 74 -5.87 12.34 8.37
C GLU A 74 -4.73 12.58 9.38
N ARG A 75 -4.95 12.26 10.66
CA ARG A 75 -3.93 12.39 11.73
C ARG A 75 -2.96 11.21 11.78
N ILE A 76 -3.25 10.11 11.07
CA ILE A 76 -2.29 9.03 10.89
C ILE A 76 -1.21 9.51 9.92
N THR A 77 0.06 9.19 10.18
CA THR A 77 1.15 9.56 9.28
C THR A 77 0.84 9.04 7.87
N ASN A 78 1.24 9.78 6.84
CA ASN A 78 0.94 9.40 5.46
C ASN A 78 1.47 7.99 5.12
N ILE A 79 2.64 7.64 5.66
CA ILE A 79 3.21 6.30 5.54
C ILE A 79 2.32 5.24 6.19
N ASP A 80 1.98 5.39 7.47
CA ASP A 80 1.19 4.39 8.20
C ASP A 80 -0.22 4.25 7.62
N ARG A 81 -0.83 5.36 7.19
CA ARG A 81 -2.12 5.35 6.51
C ARG A 81 -2.07 4.52 5.23
N ASN A 82 -1.04 4.68 4.40
CA ASN A 82 -0.91 3.90 3.17
C ASN A 82 -0.56 2.42 3.43
N ILE A 83 0.18 2.12 4.50
CA ILE A 83 0.39 0.74 4.96
C ILE A 83 -0.96 0.09 5.35
N LEU A 84 -1.78 0.79 6.15
CA LEU A 84 -3.10 0.33 6.55
C LEU A 84 -4.01 0.12 5.33
N ARG A 85 -4.07 1.11 4.42
CA ARG A 85 -4.88 1.01 3.20
C ARG A 85 -4.52 -0.22 2.36
N MET A 86 -3.23 -0.47 2.17
CA MET A 86 -2.75 -1.63 1.45
C MET A 86 -3.08 -2.95 2.16
N ALA A 87 -2.88 -3.03 3.48
CA ALA A 87 -3.19 -4.23 4.25
C ALA A 87 -4.68 -4.57 4.20
N ILE A 88 -5.55 -3.57 4.36
CA ILE A 88 -7.00 -3.74 4.28
C ILE A 88 -7.43 -4.14 2.87
N TYR A 89 -6.85 -3.56 1.82
CA TYR A 89 -7.09 -3.99 0.45
C TYR A 89 -6.77 -5.48 0.26
N GLU A 90 -5.61 -5.94 0.70
CA GLU A 90 -5.26 -7.37 0.58
C GLU A 90 -6.25 -8.26 1.35
N ILE A 91 -6.61 -7.89 2.59
CA ILE A 91 -7.51 -8.66 3.45
C ILE A 91 -8.91 -8.79 2.86
N LEU A 92 -9.42 -7.72 2.24
CA LEU A 92 -10.78 -7.68 1.71
C LEU A 92 -10.90 -8.28 0.31
N TYR A 93 -9.91 -8.05 -0.56
CA TYR A 93 -10.06 -8.34 -1.99
C TYR A 93 -9.12 -9.44 -2.52
N LEU A 94 -7.99 -9.74 -1.87
CA LEU A 94 -7.03 -10.74 -2.34
C LEU A 94 -7.18 -12.08 -1.60
N LYS A 95 -8.20 -12.85 -1.99
CA LYS A 95 -8.56 -14.15 -1.36
C LYS A 95 -7.44 -15.20 -1.38
N ASN A 96 -6.48 -15.07 -2.29
CA ASN A 96 -5.32 -15.97 -2.40
C ASN A 96 -4.19 -15.62 -1.43
N ILE A 97 -4.31 -14.55 -0.64
CA ILE A 97 -3.33 -14.16 0.37
C ILE A 97 -3.95 -14.38 1.76
N PRO A 98 -3.34 -15.22 2.62
CA PRO A 98 -3.82 -15.37 3.98
C PRO A 98 -3.79 -14.05 4.74
N LYS A 99 -4.87 -13.73 5.48
CA LYS A 99 -4.99 -12.48 6.25
C LYS A 99 -3.81 -12.25 7.19
N SER A 100 -3.31 -13.31 7.83
CA SER A 100 -2.14 -13.25 8.71
C SER A 100 -0.87 -12.80 8.01
N VAL A 101 -0.70 -13.16 6.72
CA VAL A 101 0.45 -12.71 5.92
C VAL A 101 0.34 -11.22 5.61
N SER A 102 -0.83 -10.74 5.20
CA SER A 102 -1.04 -9.31 4.94
C SER A 102 -0.83 -8.46 6.19
N ILE A 103 -1.31 -8.92 7.35
CA ILE A 103 -1.06 -8.26 8.65
C ILE A 103 0.44 -8.26 8.98
N ASN A 104 1.12 -9.40 8.86
CA ASN A 104 2.54 -9.48 9.17
C ASN A 104 3.38 -8.57 8.28
N GLU A 105 3.12 -8.55 6.97
CA GLU A 105 3.86 -7.69 6.04
C GLU A 105 3.58 -6.20 6.29
N ALA A 106 2.37 -5.84 6.70
CA ALA A 106 2.05 -4.47 7.11
C ALA A 106 2.87 -4.05 8.35
N VAL A 107 2.96 -4.92 9.36
CA VAL A 107 3.79 -4.68 10.55
C VAL A 107 5.27 -4.54 10.19
N GLU A 108 5.79 -5.38 9.29
CA GLU A 108 7.19 -5.29 8.84
C GLU A 108 7.47 -4.00 8.07
N LEU A 109 6.53 -3.53 7.24
CA LEU A 109 6.64 -2.21 6.58
C LEU A 109 6.60 -1.07 7.60
N ALA A 110 5.72 -1.14 8.60
CA ALA A 110 5.61 -0.13 9.64
C ALA A 110 6.89 -0.07 10.49
N LYS A 111 7.52 -1.21 10.81
CA LYS A 111 8.84 -1.22 11.47
C LYS A 111 9.94 -0.60 10.62
N LYS A 112 9.87 -0.76 9.30
CA LYS A 112 10.89 -0.28 8.37
C LYS A 112 10.78 1.23 8.07
N TYR A 113 9.56 1.75 8.00
CA TYR A 113 9.29 3.12 7.55
C TYR A 113 8.59 4.02 8.57
N GLY A 114 8.01 3.43 9.61
CA GLY A 114 7.42 4.17 10.71
C GLY A 114 8.48 4.85 11.57
N THR A 115 8.05 5.87 12.30
CA THR A 115 8.88 6.55 13.30
C THR A 115 8.82 5.81 14.64
N LYS A 116 9.92 5.82 15.39
CA LYS A 116 9.94 5.41 16.81
C LYS A 116 9.12 6.37 17.66
#